data_AF-A0A956BPJ9-F1
#
_entry.id   AF-A0A956BPJ9-F1
#
_cell.length_a   1.000
_cell.length_b   1.000
_cell.length_c   1.000
_cell.angle_alpha   90.00
_cell.angle_beta   90.00
_cell.angle_gamma   90.00
#
_symmetry.space_group_name_H-M   'P 1'
#
loop_
_entity.id
_entity.type
_entity.pdbx_description
1 polymer ?
#
loop_
_entity_poly.entity_id
_entity_poly.type
_entity_poly.pdbx_seq_one_letter_code
_entity_poly.pdbx_strand_id
1 'polypeptide(L)'
;PLTVTGAYFGLWYYLLLGLQRSTKYRLRDEYAARGEVFDRYFGQDGQMLAADRAVVNTQEQMVPFLSALWLHAVFVSTRQATWLGAAYVLLRCAYPLLLGRELSKTQSKRVFWATGPAYAIVAYLLGSVLYAAWAPS
;
A
#
# COMPACT_ATOMS: atom_id res chain seq x y z
N PRO A 1 -9.02 -0.35 15.66
CA PRO A 1 -9.39 -0.34 14.22
C PRO A 1 -9.49 1.07 13.63
N LEU A 2 -10.19 2.01 14.27
CA LEU A 2 -10.30 3.40 13.80
C LEU A 2 -8.95 4.07 13.55
N THR A 3 -8.03 3.99 14.52
CA THR A 3 -6.66 4.53 14.40
C THR A 3 -5.88 3.91 13.24
N VAL A 4 -6.03 2.60 13.03
CA VAL A 4 -5.43 1.87 11.90
C VAL A 4 -6.00 2.38 10.57
N THR A 5 -7.32 2.54 10.48
CA THR A 5 -7.98 3.07 9.28
C THR A 5 -7.50 4.49 8.98
N GLY A 6 -7.45 5.36 9.99
CA GLY A 6 -6.91 6.72 9.87
C GLY A 6 -5.46 6.72 9.40
N ALA A 7 -4.60 5.90 10.01
CA ALA A 7 -3.20 5.76 9.60
C ALA A 7 -3.06 5.23 8.17
N TYR A 8 -3.90 4.28 7.77
CA TYR A 8 -3.91 3.72 6.42
C TYR A 8 -4.29 4.77 5.37
N PHE A 9 -5.35 5.55 5.60
CA PHE A 9 -5.71 6.66 4.73
C PHE A 9 -4.64 7.75 4.73
N GLY A 10 -4.05 8.06 5.89
CA GLY A 10 -2.92 8.99 5.98
C GLY A 10 -1.74 8.55 5.12
N LEU A 11 -1.37 7.27 5.17
CA LEU A 11 -0.35 6.69 4.29
C LEU A 11 -0.74 6.80 2.82
N TRP A 12 -1.96 6.42 2.45
CA TRP A 12 -2.42 6.48 1.07
C TRP A 12 -2.40 7.91 0.51
N TYR A 13 -2.90 8.89 1.27
CA TYR A 13 -2.82 10.31 0.89
C TYR A 13 -1.39 10.83 0.84
N TYR A 14 -0.51 10.38 1.73
CA TYR A 14 0.92 10.70 1.65
C TYR A 14 1.55 10.17 0.36
N LEU A 15 1.23 8.94 -0.05
CA LEU A 15 1.74 8.38 -1.30
C LEU A 15 1.17 9.13 -2.52
N LEU A 16 -0.12 9.46 -2.50
CA LEU A 16 -0.80 10.15 -3.60
C LEU A 16 -0.36 11.62 -3.74
N LEU A 17 -0.45 12.39 -2.66
CA LEU A 17 -0.24 13.83 -2.67
C LEU A 17 1.19 14.24 -2.32
N GLY A 18 1.90 13.42 -1.55
CA GLY A 18 3.30 13.63 -1.20
C GLY A 18 4.20 13.03 -2.29
N LEU A 19 4.27 11.70 -2.36
CA LEU A 19 5.24 11.01 -3.21
C LEU A 19 4.96 11.20 -4.72
N GLN A 20 3.78 10.84 -5.19
CA GLN A 20 3.45 10.85 -6.62
C GLN A 20 3.45 12.28 -7.18
N ARG A 21 2.81 13.22 -6.47
CA ARG A 21 2.78 14.64 -6.88
C ARG A 21 4.17 15.26 -6.89
N SER A 22 4.97 15.09 -5.83
CA SER A 22 6.32 15.68 -5.78
C SER A 22 7.22 15.12 -6.87
N THR A 23 7.14 13.80 -7.12
CA THR A 23 7.88 13.13 -8.20
C THR A 23 7.50 13.71 -9.55
N LYS A 24 6.21 13.89 -9.83
CA LYS A 24 5.72 14.50 -11.08
C LYS A 24 6.32 15.89 -11.31
N TYR A 25 6.27 16.77 -10.32
CA TYR A 25 6.76 18.15 -10.49
C TYR A 25 8.28 18.19 -10.61
N ARG A 26 9.00 17.41 -9.80
CA ARG A 26 10.45 17.30 -9.91
C ARG A 26 10.90 16.81 -11.29
N LEU A 27 10.28 15.74 -11.80
CA LEU A 27 10.60 15.21 -13.12
C LEU A 27 10.29 16.22 -14.24
N ARG A 28 9.16 16.93 -14.15
CA ARG A 28 8.84 18.00 -15.10
C ARG A 28 9.94 19.05 -15.17
N ASP A 29 10.44 19.49 -14.02
CA ASP A 29 11.47 20.52 -13.94
C ASP A 29 12.84 19.99 -14.42
N GLU A 30 13.17 18.73 -14.12
CA GLU A 30 14.38 18.04 -14.62
C GLU A 30 14.38 17.85 -16.14
N TYR A 31 13.25 17.46 -16.73
CA TYR A 31 13.10 17.32 -18.19
C TYR A 31 13.17 18.69 -18.88
N ALA A 32 12.50 19.70 -18.33
CA ALA A 32 12.55 21.06 -18.87
C ALA A 32 13.98 21.63 -18.89
N ALA A 33 14.78 21.35 -17.85
CA ALA A 33 16.19 21.73 -17.79
C ALA A 33 17.04 21.06 -18.89
N ARG A 34 16.62 19.89 -19.40
CA ARG A 34 17.24 19.19 -20.53
C ARG A 34 16.68 19.59 -21.90
N GLY A 35 15.70 20.50 -21.94
CA GLY A 35 14.97 20.83 -23.18
C GLY A 35 14.04 19.73 -23.66
N GLU A 36 13.72 18.75 -22.80
CA GLU A 36 12.84 17.63 -23.09
C GLU A 36 11.43 17.90 -22.53
N VAL A 37 10.42 17.24 -23.11
CA VAL A 37 9.05 17.28 -22.60
C VAL A 37 8.82 16.05 -21.72
N PHE A 38 8.47 16.29 -20.45
CA PHE A 38 8.04 15.20 -19.57
C PHE A 38 6.64 14.72 -19.97
N ASP A 39 6.57 13.52 -20.55
CA ASP A 39 5.30 12.85 -20.82
C ASP A 39 4.86 12.00 -19.61
N ARG A 40 3.83 12.46 -18.92
CA ARG A 40 3.27 11.79 -17.74
C ARG A 40 2.53 10.50 -18.07
N TYR A 41 1.90 10.42 -19.25
CA TYR A 41 0.91 9.39 -19.57
C TYR A 41 1.48 8.31 -20.48
N PHE A 42 2.33 8.68 -21.44
CA PHE A 42 2.95 7.75 -22.38
C PHE A 42 4.46 7.59 -22.15
N GLY A 43 5.07 8.39 -21.26
CA GLY A 43 6.46 8.25 -20.87
C GLY A 43 6.70 7.03 -19.96
N GLN A 44 7.89 6.42 -20.07
CA GLN A 44 8.33 5.30 -19.25
C GLN A 44 9.35 5.69 -18.18
N ASP A 45 9.22 6.90 -17.61
CA ASP A 45 10.13 7.34 -16.55
C ASP A 45 10.03 6.39 -15.33
N GLY A 46 11.16 5.76 -15.00
CA GLY A 46 11.22 4.73 -13.96
C GLY A 46 10.85 5.24 -12.56
N GLN A 47 11.06 6.54 -12.28
CA GLN A 47 10.73 7.13 -10.98
C GLN A 47 9.23 7.43 -10.89
N MET A 48 8.64 7.93 -11.98
CA MET A 48 7.19 8.11 -12.05
C MET A 48 6.46 6.77 -11.93
N LEU A 49 6.93 5.75 -12.65
CA LEU A 49 6.38 4.38 -12.56
C LEU A 49 6.49 3.82 -11.13
N ALA A 50 7.60 4.06 -10.43
CA ALA A 50 7.78 3.59 -9.05
C ALA A 50 6.78 4.26 -8.09
N ALA A 51 6.61 5.58 -8.21
CA ALA A 51 5.64 6.32 -7.42
C ALA A 51 4.20 5.85 -7.71
N ASP A 52 3.84 5.64 -8.98
CA ASP A 52 2.53 5.12 -9.38
C ASP A 52 2.26 3.75 -8.79
N ARG A 53 3.23 2.83 -8.90
CA ARG A 53 3.08 1.48 -8.36
C ARG A 53 2.90 1.49 -6.85
N ALA A 54 3.56 2.38 -6.11
CA ALA A 54 3.35 2.51 -4.67
C ALA A 54 1.92 2.96 -4.32
N VAL A 55 1.36 3.93 -5.06
CA VAL A 55 -0.02 4.41 -4.86
C VAL A 55 -1.03 3.34 -5.23
N VAL A 56 -0.94 2.80 -6.45
CA VAL A 56 -1.89 1.82 -6.99
C VAL A 56 -1.87 0.54 -6.16
N ASN A 57 -0.69 0.01 -5.82
CA ASN A 57 -0.62 -1.21 -5.00
C ASN A 57 -1.24 -1.00 -3.61
N THR A 58 -1.04 0.17 -3.01
CA THR A 58 -1.70 0.48 -1.74
C THR A 58 -3.22 0.54 -1.95
N GLN A 59 -3.69 1.26 -2.97
CA GLN A 59 -5.12 1.38 -3.26
C GLN A 59 -5.83 0.06 -3.54
N GLU A 60 -5.24 -0.81 -4.38
CA GLU A 60 -5.79 -2.14 -4.69
C GLU A 60 -5.97 -2.99 -3.42
N GLN A 61 -5.09 -2.79 -2.45
CA GLN A 61 -5.05 -3.56 -1.21
C GLN A 61 -5.97 -2.99 -0.12
N MET A 62 -6.51 -1.79 -0.33
CA MET A 62 -7.40 -1.10 0.59
C MET A 62 -8.68 -1.89 0.85
N VAL A 63 -9.36 -2.31 -0.22
CA VAL A 63 -10.65 -3.01 -0.13
C VAL A 63 -10.51 -4.33 0.65
N PRO A 64 -9.62 -5.27 0.28
CA PRO A 64 -9.52 -6.53 1.01
C PRO A 64 -9.05 -6.31 2.46
N PHE A 65 -8.13 -5.38 2.70
CA PHE A 65 -7.62 -5.12 4.05
C PHE A 65 -8.66 -4.47 4.97
N LEU A 66 -9.26 -3.35 4.57
CA LEU A 66 -10.21 -2.64 5.42
C LEU A 66 -11.46 -3.48 5.69
N SER A 67 -11.94 -4.22 4.70
CA SER A 67 -13.06 -5.15 4.87
C SER A 67 -12.70 -6.24 5.90
N ALA A 68 -11.55 -6.90 5.74
CA ALA A 68 -11.09 -7.93 6.67
C ALA A 68 -10.88 -7.39 8.09
N LEU A 69 -10.26 -6.21 8.22
CA LEU A 69 -9.99 -5.54 9.48
C LEU A 69 -11.29 -5.27 10.26
N TRP A 70 -12.29 -4.71 9.60
CA TRP A 70 -13.54 -4.34 10.23
C TRP A 70 -14.42 -5.54 10.54
N LEU A 71 -14.51 -6.51 9.63
CA LEU A 71 -15.21 -7.77 9.89
C LEU A 71 -14.61 -8.50 11.10
N HIS A 72 -13.28 -8.63 11.15
CA HIS A 72 -12.61 -9.24 12.30
C HIS A 72 -12.81 -8.44 13.58
N ALA A 73 -12.78 -7.10 13.51
CA ALA A 73 -12.98 -6.25 14.68
C ALA A 73 -14.37 -6.42 15.30
N VAL A 74 -15.40 -6.56 14.47
CA VAL A 74 -16.82 -6.69 14.88
C VAL A 74 -17.13 -8.11 15.34
N PHE A 75 -16.73 -9.13 14.57
CA PHE A 75 -17.17 -10.51 14.79
C PHE A 75 -16.20 -11.38 15.59
N VAL A 76 -14.94 -10.96 15.74
CA VAL A 76 -13.90 -11.79 16.38
C VAL A 76 -13.21 -11.06 17.52
N SER A 77 -12.44 -10.00 17.24
CA SER A 77 -11.72 -9.26 18.27
C SER A 77 -11.23 -7.89 17.79
N THR A 78 -11.74 -6.84 18.42
CA THR A 78 -11.27 -5.46 18.20
C THR A 78 -9.78 -5.28 18.54
N ARG A 79 -9.29 -5.97 19.58
CA ARG A 79 -7.88 -5.88 20.02
C ARG A 79 -6.94 -6.52 18.99
N GLN A 80 -7.23 -7.73 18.54
CA GLN A 80 -6.40 -8.42 17.53
C GLN A 80 -6.43 -7.69 16.19
N ALA A 81 -7.62 -7.25 15.73
CA ALA A 81 -7.75 -6.40 14.54
C ALA A 81 -6.82 -5.18 14.62
N THR A 82 -6.74 -4.52 15.78
CA THR A 82 -5.91 -3.32 15.94
C THR A 82 -4.41 -3.63 15.82
N TRP A 83 -3.92 -4.67 16.48
CA TRP A 83 -2.50 -5.04 16.41
C TRP A 83 -2.08 -5.52 15.03
N LEU A 84 -2.86 -6.44 14.44
CA LEU A 84 -2.60 -6.96 13.10
C LEU A 84 -2.74 -5.86 12.04
N GLY A 85 -3.73 -4.99 12.20
CA GLY A 85 -3.91 -3.83 11.34
C GLY A 85 -2.74 -2.84 11.42
N ALA A 86 -2.21 -2.57 12.61
CA ALA A 86 -1.03 -1.72 12.77
C ALA A 86 0.21 -2.35 12.11
N ALA A 87 0.45 -3.65 12.32
CA ALA A 87 1.52 -4.38 11.65
C ALA A 87 1.39 -4.31 10.11
N TYR A 88 0.17 -4.46 9.60
CA TYR A 88 -0.11 -4.31 8.17
C TYR A 88 0.25 -2.92 7.65
N VAL A 89 -0.15 -1.85 8.35
CA VAL A 89 0.19 -0.47 7.94
C VAL A 89 1.71 -0.25 7.93
N LEU A 90 2.44 -0.79 8.91
CA LEU A 90 3.90 -0.70 8.94
C LEU A 90 4.56 -1.41 7.74
N LEU A 91 4.05 -2.59 7.36
CA LEU A 91 4.49 -3.30 6.16
C LEU A 91 4.22 -2.47 4.89
N ARG A 92 3.09 -1.74 4.84
CA ARG A 92 2.76 -0.84 3.74
C ARG A 92 3.67 0.40 3.69
N CYS A 93 4.10 0.92 4.84
CA CYS A 93 5.12 1.97 4.88
C CYS A 93 6.47 1.46 4.34
N ALA A 94 6.83 0.19 4.59
CA ALA A 94 8.06 -0.40 4.09
C ALA A 94 8.02 -0.69 2.57
N TYR A 95 6.85 -0.94 1.99
CA TYR A 95 6.68 -1.26 0.57
C TYR A 95 7.39 -0.28 -0.41
N PRO A 96 7.11 1.04 -0.39
CA PRO A 96 7.77 1.98 -1.31
C PRO A 96 9.28 2.04 -1.11
N LEU A 97 9.78 1.81 0.11
CA LEU A 97 11.21 1.76 0.40
C LEU A 97 11.88 0.53 -0.24
N LEU A 98 11.20 -0.62 -0.20
CA LEU A 98 11.67 -1.88 -0.80
C LEU A 98 11.51 -1.93 -2.32
N LEU A 99 10.54 -1.17 -2.85
CA LEU A 99 10.35 -0.98 -4.29
C LEU A 99 11.53 -0.23 -4.90
N GLY A 100 12.08 0.76 -4.17
CA GLY A 100 13.19 1.60 -4.62
C GLY A 100 12.73 2.85 -5.37
N ARG A 101 13.71 3.69 -5.76
CA ARG A 101 13.45 4.99 -6.42
C ARG A 101 13.15 4.86 -7.91
N GLU A 102 13.65 3.83 -8.57
CA GLU A 102 13.47 3.59 -10.00
C GLU A 102 13.02 2.16 -10.24
N LEU A 103 11.95 2.01 -11.02
CA LEU A 103 11.51 0.71 -11.49
C LEU A 103 12.32 0.26 -12.70
N SER A 104 13.15 -0.75 -12.49
CA SER A 104 13.64 -1.63 -13.56
C SER A 104 12.48 -2.47 -14.13
N LYS A 105 12.67 -3.00 -15.35
CA LYS A 105 11.71 -3.91 -16.02
C LYS A 105 11.29 -5.11 -15.15
N THR A 106 12.10 -5.47 -14.16
CA THR A 106 11.82 -6.57 -13.23
C THR A 106 11.50 -6.03 -11.84
N GLN A 107 10.38 -6.48 -11.26
CA GLN A 107 9.97 -6.11 -9.91
C GLN A 107 11.03 -6.59 -8.88
N SER A 108 11.38 -5.71 -7.93
CA SER A 108 12.35 -6.05 -6.88
C SER A 108 11.83 -7.21 -6.01
N LYS A 109 12.60 -8.30 -5.93
CA LYS A 109 12.30 -9.45 -5.04
C LYS A 109 12.18 -9.03 -3.57
N ARG A 110 12.73 -7.87 -3.19
CA ARG A 110 12.67 -7.34 -1.82
C ARG A 110 11.25 -6.96 -1.41
N VAL A 111 10.40 -6.61 -2.37
CA VAL A 111 9.00 -6.25 -2.13
C VAL A 111 8.22 -7.39 -1.47
N PHE A 112 8.61 -8.65 -1.72
CA PHE A 112 8.00 -9.84 -1.09
C PHE A 112 8.11 -9.85 0.44
N TRP A 113 9.12 -9.20 1.02
CA TRP A 113 9.25 -9.07 2.48
C TRP A 113 8.15 -8.23 3.11
N ALA A 114 7.57 -7.29 2.36
CA ALA A 114 6.41 -6.52 2.83
C ALA A 114 5.09 -7.18 2.40
N THR A 115 5.00 -7.66 1.15
CA THR A 115 3.74 -8.15 0.61
C THR A 115 3.34 -9.51 1.19
N GLY A 116 4.27 -10.47 1.32
CA GLY A 116 3.96 -11.80 1.86
C GLY A 116 3.31 -11.76 3.24
N PRO A 117 3.94 -11.11 4.24
CA PRO A 117 3.35 -10.94 5.56
C PRO A 117 2.04 -10.14 5.55
N ALA A 118 1.91 -9.13 4.67
CA ALA A 118 0.67 -8.36 4.56
C ALA A 118 -0.50 -9.23 4.05
N TYR A 119 -0.26 -10.11 3.06
CA TYR A 119 -1.25 -11.08 2.61
C TYR A 119 -1.60 -12.10 3.70
N ALA A 120 -0.62 -12.57 4.47
CA ALA A 120 -0.86 -13.49 5.59
C ALA A 120 -1.78 -12.85 6.66
N ILE A 121 -1.57 -11.56 6.97
CA ILE A 121 -2.45 -10.82 7.89
C ILE A 121 -3.88 -10.75 7.35
N VAL A 122 -4.07 -10.38 6.08
CA VAL A 122 -5.41 -10.29 5.49
C VAL A 122 -6.10 -11.66 5.48
N ALA A 123 -5.37 -12.71 5.09
CA ALA A 123 -5.89 -14.08 5.08
C ALA A 123 -6.29 -14.55 6.49
N TYR A 124 -5.49 -14.24 7.51
CA TYR A 124 -5.83 -14.56 8.89
C TYR A 124 -7.08 -13.82 9.38
N LEU A 125 -7.18 -12.51 9.11
CA LEU A 125 -8.33 -11.70 9.50
C LEU A 125 -9.62 -12.23 8.85
N LEU A 126 -9.58 -12.58 7.57
CA LEU A 126 -10.74 -13.17 6.87
C LEU A 126 -11.05 -14.60 7.36
N GLY A 127 -10.03 -15.45 7.47
CA GLY A 127 -10.20 -16.85 7.85
C GLY A 127 -10.79 -17.01 9.26
N SER A 128 -10.38 -16.16 10.20
CA SER A 128 -10.95 -16.14 11.56
C SER A 128 -12.41 -15.70 11.59
N VAL A 129 -12.82 -14.75 10.73
CA VAL A 129 -14.23 -14.38 10.58
C VAL A 129 -15.05 -15.53 10.02
N LEU A 130 -14.55 -16.20 8.97
CA LEU A 130 -15.20 -17.36 8.38
C LEU A 130 -15.35 -18.50 9.40
N TYR A 131 -14.30 -18.75 10.20
CA TYR A 131 -14.34 -19.75 11.26
C TYR A 131 -15.37 -19.41 12.34
N ALA A 132 -15.40 -18.16 12.80
CA ALA A 132 -16.38 -17.69 13.79
C ALA A 132 -17.83 -17.79 13.26
N ALA A 133 -18.04 -17.56 11.97
CA ALA A 133 -19.35 -17.70 11.34
C ALA A 133 -19.78 -19.18 11.18
N TRP A 134 -18.83 -20.08 10.92
CA TRP A 134 -19.10 -21.50 10.68
C TRP A 134 -19.25 -22.33 11.96
N ALA A 135 -18.52 -21.98 13.02
CA ALA A 135 -18.60 -22.65 14.32
C ALA A 135 -19.32 -21.75 15.33
N PRO A 136 -20.64 -21.51 15.18
CA PRO A 136 -21.38 -20.76 16.17
C PRO A 136 -21.32 -21.51 17.51
N SER A 137 -20.70 -20.85 18.50
CA SER A 137 -20.70 -21.25 19.91
C SER A 137 -22.07 -21.07 20.53
#